data_AF-A0AAD9JVY7-F1
#
_entry.id   AF-A0AAD9JVY7-F1
#
_cell.length_a   1.000
_cell.length_b   1.000
_cell.length_c   1.000
_cell.angle_alpha   90.00
_cell.angle_beta   90.00
_cell.angle_gamma   90.00
#
_symmetry.space_group_name_H-M   'P 1'
#
loop_
_entity.id
_entity.type
_entity.pdbx_description
1 polymer ?
#
loop_
_entity_poly.entity_id
_entity_poly.type
_entity_poly.pdbx_seq_one_letter_code
_entity_poly.pdbx_strand_id
1 'polypeptide(L)'
;MGAQKGFLVGMFQPAETLPGRIIIPTSVVDADNSHRVNRVLTNVSCRKMEIPKRQKIATMMNVTLLVVQRMEVIENETAVPSSVSMVD
;
A
#
# COMPACT_ATOMS: atom_id res chain seq x y z
N MET A 1 -30.20 -3.83 9.47
CA MET A 1 -29.09 -3.57 8.51
C MET A 1 -27.97 -2.90 9.30
N GLY A 2 -26.81 -3.55 9.43
CA GLY A 2 -25.70 -3.00 10.22
C GLY A 2 -25.01 -1.84 9.48
N ALA A 3 -24.68 -0.75 10.20
CA ALA A 3 -23.96 0.37 9.63
C ALA A 3 -22.53 -0.05 9.24
N GLN A 4 -22.17 0.08 7.97
CA GLN A 4 -20.78 0.00 7.53
C GLN A 4 -20.03 1.21 8.10
N LYS A 5 -18.97 0.97 8.87
CA LYS A 5 -18.11 2.02 9.43
C LYS A 5 -16.95 2.25 8.46
N GLY A 6 -16.92 3.41 7.79
CA GLY A 6 -15.76 3.87 7.04
C GLY A 6 -14.70 4.42 7.98
N PHE A 7 -13.43 4.22 7.65
CA PHE A 7 -12.28 4.75 8.41
C PHE A 7 -11.53 5.75 7.55
N LEU A 8 -11.17 6.89 8.16
CA LEU A 8 -10.35 7.90 7.51
C LEU A 8 -8.91 7.43 7.50
N VAL A 9 -8.25 7.44 6.34
CA VAL A 9 -6.82 7.18 6.21
C VAL A 9 -6.17 8.25 5.34
N GLY A 10 -4.91 8.57 5.61
CA GLY A 10 -4.10 9.41 4.75
C GLY A 10 -3.41 8.57 3.69
N MET A 11 -3.66 8.84 2.41
CA MET A 11 -2.88 8.29 1.31
C MET A 11 -1.96 9.37 0.76
N PHE A 12 -0.78 9.00 0.28
CA PHE A 12 0.07 9.97 -0.38
C PHE A 12 0.27 9.73 -1.86
N GLN A 13 0.16 10.81 -2.62
CA GLN A 13 0.42 10.84 -4.06
C GLN A 13 1.73 11.58 -4.35
N PRO A 14 2.56 11.12 -5.30
CA PRO A 14 3.71 11.89 -5.79
C PRO A 14 3.27 13.27 -6.28
N ALA A 15 4.11 14.29 -6.06
CA ALA A 15 3.85 15.61 -6.63
C ALA A 15 4.11 15.58 -8.15
N GLU A 16 3.31 16.30 -8.94
CA GLU A 16 3.50 16.40 -10.39
C GLU A 16 4.87 17.01 -10.77
N THR A 17 5.42 17.84 -9.88
CA THR A 17 6.74 18.45 -10.02
C THR A 17 7.89 17.51 -9.64
N LEU A 18 7.60 16.29 -9.20
CA LEU A 18 8.61 15.29 -8.91
C LEU A 18 9.18 14.77 -10.24
N PRO A 19 10.51 14.71 -10.41
CA PRO A 19 11.11 14.15 -11.62
C PRO A 19 10.59 12.73 -11.86
N GLY A 20 10.14 12.43 -13.09
CA GLY A 20 9.59 11.11 -13.46
C GLY A 20 10.55 9.92 -13.32
N ARG A 21 11.79 10.17 -12.87
CA ARG A 21 12.79 9.16 -12.52
C ARG A 21 12.86 8.87 -11.01
N ILE A 22 11.97 9.48 -10.24
CA ILE A 22 11.77 9.19 -8.82
C ILE A 22 10.40 8.53 -8.66
N ILE A 23 10.41 7.34 -8.08
CA ILE A 23 9.20 6.63 -7.69
C ILE A 23 9.00 6.81 -6.20
N ILE A 24 7.81 7.27 -5.80
CA ILE A 24 7.37 7.26 -4.42
C ILE A 24 6.26 6.21 -4.33
N PRO A 25 6.48 5.09 -3.62
CA PRO A 25 5.44 4.10 -3.40
C PRO A 25 4.24 4.75 -2.66
N THR A 26 3.04 4.39 -3.09
CA THR A 26 1.82 4.76 -2.36
C THR A 26 1.88 4.14 -0.97
N SER A 27 1.69 4.98 0.04
CA SER A 27 1.65 4.56 1.44
C SER A 27 0.32 5.00 2.04
N VAL A 28 -0.25 4.13 2.86
CA VAL A 28 -1.43 4.42 3.67
C VAL A 28 -0.95 4.73 5.09
N VAL A 29 -1.40 5.85 5.63
CA VAL A 29 -1.14 6.30 6.99
C VAL A 29 -2.44 6.19 7.75
N ASP A 30 -2.38 5.46 8.87
CA ASP A 30 -3.46 5.39 9.82
C ASP A 30 -3.76 6.78 10.41
N ALA A 31 -5.04 7.11 10.60
CA ALA A 31 -5.46 8.37 11.20
C ALA A 31 -4.94 8.53 12.64
N ASP A 32 -4.73 7.42 13.35
CA ASP A 32 -4.22 7.43 14.73
C ASP A 32 -2.69 7.58 14.81
N ASN A 33 -2.00 7.63 13.66
CA ASN A 33 -0.55 7.81 13.62
C ASN A 33 -0.14 9.27 13.86
N SER A 34 0.25 9.58 15.10
CA SER A 34 0.75 10.89 15.52
C SER A 34 2.25 11.11 15.25
N HIS A 35 2.96 10.11 14.73
CA HIS A 35 4.40 10.20 14.52
C HIS A 35 4.77 10.93 13.21
N ARG A 36 6.04 11.34 13.14
CA ARG A 36 6.62 11.89 11.91
C ARG A 36 6.54 10.86 10.79
N VAL A 37 5.82 11.21 9.72
CA VAL A 37 5.74 10.38 8.52
C VAL A 37 7.06 10.46 7.75
N ASN A 38 7.71 9.30 7.58
CA ASN A 38 8.87 9.15 6.70
C ASN A 38 8.44 8.52 5.36
N ARG A 39 9.12 8.88 4.27
CA ARG A 39 8.86 8.38 2.92
C ARG A 39 10.12 7.76 2.34
N VAL A 40 9.93 6.64 1.66
CA VAL A 40 10.97 6.04 0.82
C VAL A 40 10.83 6.61 -0.59
N LEU A 41 11.92 7.12 -1.14
CA LEU A 41 12.01 7.54 -2.54
C LEU A 41 12.98 6.60 -3.26
N THR A 42 12.56 6.08 -4.41
CA THR A 42 13.40 5.24 -5.25
C THR A 42 13.84 6.02 -6.48
N ASN A 43 15.14 6.26 -6.62
CA ASN A 43 15.72 6.81 -7.84
C ASN A 43 15.93 5.68 -8.85
N VAL A 44 15.15 5.66 -9.93
CA VAL A 44 15.29 4.65 -11.00
C VAL A 44 16.23 5.10 -12.12
N SER A 45 16.91 6.23 -11.96
CA SER A 45 17.94 6.65 -12.90
C SER A 45 19.31 6.08 -12.51
N CYS A 46 20.17 5.86 -13.50
CA CYS A 46 21.56 5.47 -13.28
C CYS A 46 22.46 6.65 -12.83
N ARG A 47 21.88 7.80 -12.47
CA ARG A 47 22.61 9.02 -12.09
C ARG A 47 22.16 9.49 -10.71
N LYS A 48 23.08 10.14 -9.98
CA LYS A 48 22.73 10.86 -8.76
C LYS A 48 21.79 12.02 -9.09
N MET A 49 20.82 12.27 -8.22
CA MET A 49 19.81 13.31 -8.39
C MET A 49 19.70 14.12 -7.11
N GLU A 50 19.59 15.43 -7.26
CA GLU A 50 19.44 16.37 -6.15
C GLU A 50 17.97 16.74 -5.99
N ILE A 51 17.50 16.74 -4.74
CA ILE A 51 16.14 17.17 -4.38
C ILE A 51 16.29 18.43 -3.51
N PRO A 52 15.92 19.62 -4.00
CA PRO A 52 15.94 20.83 -3.20
C PRO A 52 15.07 20.69 -1.95
N LYS A 53 15.56 21.21 -0.81
CA LYS A 53 14.84 21.11 0.48
C LYS A 53 13.42 21.70 0.46
N ARG A 54 13.14 22.65 -0.46
CA ARG A 54 11.84 23.31 -0.61
C ARG A 54 10.96 22.67 -1.70
N GLN A 55 11.46 21.64 -2.40
CA GLN A 55 10.66 20.96 -3.41
C GLN A 55 9.59 20.10 -2.74
N LYS A 56 8.33 20.31 -3.14
CA LYS A 56 7.24 19.42 -2.75
C LYS A 56 7.41 18.10 -3.50
N ILE A 57 7.61 17.01 -2.77
CA ILE A 57 7.81 15.67 -3.36
C ILE A 57 6.53 14.85 -3.41
N ALA A 58 5.55 15.15 -2.55
CA ALA A 58 4.29 14.43 -2.46
C ALA A 58 3.21 15.27 -1.77
N THR A 59 1.96 14.87 -1.95
CA THR A 59 0.78 15.47 -1.30
C THR A 59 0.02 14.39 -0.53
N MET A 60 -0.46 14.72 0.68
CA MET A 60 -1.36 13.84 1.43
C MET A 60 -2.79 14.08 0.97
N MET A 61 -3.53 12.99 0.74
CA MET A 61 -4.94 12.96 0.42
C MET A 61 -5.67 12.13 1.48
N ASN A 62 -6.81 12.63 1.93
CA ASN A 62 -7.65 11.87 2.85
C ASN A 62 -8.56 10.94 2.04
N VAL A 63 -8.53 9.66 2.35
CA VAL A 63 -9.33 8.62 1.70
C VAL A 63 -10.15 7.91 2.77
N THR A 64 -11.41 7.63 2.48
CA THR A 64 -12.25 6.82 3.35
C THR A 64 -12.23 5.38 2.84
N LEU A 65 -11.70 4.46 3.64
CA LEU A 65 -11.72 3.02 3.32
C LEU A 65 -12.91 2.34 4.01
N LEU A 66 -13.56 1.45 3.28
CA LEU A 66 -14.58 0.55 3.83
C LEU A 66 -13.88 -0.68 4.41
N VAL A 67 -14.14 -0.98 5.68
CA VAL A 67 -13.64 -2.21 6.30
C VAL A 67 -14.57 -3.37 5.98
N VAL A 68 -13.99 -4.44 5.47
CA VAL A 68 -14.68 -5.72 5.27
C VAL A 68 -14.99 -6.30 6.65
N GLN A 69 -16.26 -6.24 7.06
CA GLN A 69 -16.70 -6.71 8.39
C GLN A 69 -16.76 -8.24 8.50
N ARG A 70 -16.79 -8.95 7.37
CA ARG A 70 -16.83 -10.41 7.30
C ARG A 70 -15.88 -10.88 6.21
N MET A 71 -14.83 -11.59 6.60
CA MET A 71 -13.93 -12.28 5.68
C MET A 71 -14.22 -13.76 5.80
N GLU A 72 -14.86 -14.33 4.78
CA GLU A 72 -15.02 -15.78 4.67
C GLU A 72 -13.76 -16.33 4.01
N VAL A 73 -12.97 -17.08 4.77
CA VAL A 73 -11.84 -17.84 4.22
C VAL A 73 -12.42 -19.09 3.59
N ILE A 74 -12.47 -19.13 2.27
CA ILE A 74 -12.85 -20.34 1.53
C ILE A 74 -11.62 -21.23 1.48
N GLU A 75 -11.48 -22.11 2.46
CA GLU A 75 -10.51 -23.21 2.40
C GLU A 75 -11.00 -24.19 1.35
N ASN A 76 -10.48 -24.10 0.13
CA ASN A 76 -10.58 -25.20 -0.81
C ASN A 76 -9.75 -26.34 -0.21
N GLU A 77 -10.40 -27.27 0.49
CA GLU A 77 -9.86 -28.61 0.66
C GLU A 77 -9.62 -29.17 -0.74
N THR A 78 -8.40 -28.96 -1.23
CA THR A 78 -7.90 -29.70 -2.38
C THR A 78 -7.84 -31.12 -1.87
N ALA A 79 -8.87 -31.91 -2.17
CA ALA A 79 -8.83 -33.34 -2.03
C ALA A 79 -7.67 -33.81 -2.91
N VAL A 80 -6.47 -33.89 -2.33
CA VAL A 80 -5.35 -34.60 -2.92
C VAL A 80 -5.81 -36.04 -2.95
N PRO A 81 -6.09 -36.64 -4.13
CA PRO A 81 -6.51 -38.02 -4.17
C PRO A 81 -5.39 -38.88 -3.57
N SER A 82 -5.71 -39.51 -2.44
CA SER A 82 -4.86 -40.47 -1.74
C SER A 82 -4.79 -41.76 -2.56
N SER A 83 -4.08 -41.75 -3.67
CA SER A 83 -3.76 -42.95 -4.44
C SER A 83 -2.54 -42.72 -5.35
N VAL A 84 -1.39 -42.47 -4.74
CA VAL A 84 -0.12 -42.89 -5.33
C VAL A 84 0.27 -44.18 -4.62
N SER A 85 -0.07 -45.33 -5.20
CA SER A 85 0.56 -46.59 -4.82
C SER A 85 1.99 -46.53 -5.33
N MET A 86 2.97 -46.53 -4.42
CA MET A 86 4.34 -46.86 -4.79
C MET A 86 4.29 -48.29 -5.33
N VAL A 87 4.64 -48.47 -6.60
CA VAL A 87 4.88 -49.80 -7.17
C VAL A 87 6.35 -50.09 -6.91
N ASP A 88 6.62 -51.22 -6.24
CA ASP A 88 7.98 -51.71 -5.95
C ASP A 88 8.80 -51.98 -7.22
#